data_AF-A0A7Y7ZE46-F1
#
_entry.id   AF-A0A7Y7ZE46-F1
#
_cell.length_a   1.000
_cell.length_b   1.000
_cell.length_c   1.000
_cell.angle_alpha   90.00
_cell.angle_beta   90.00
_cell.angle_gamma   90.00
#
_symmetry.space_group_name_H-M   'P 1'
#
loop_
_entity.id
_entity.type
_entity.pdbx_description
1 polymer ?
#
loop_
_entity_poly.entity_id
_entity_poly.type
_entity_poly.pdbx_seq_one_letter_code
_entity_poly.pdbx_strand_id
1 'polypeptide(L)'
;MSKLNYPRAPSDTARELATKILRGRFISDHRDYNRMLAAVRELGLPIEHAFCGESSERAISVVEAIAEVNLRSAPREKLERKLTTLRRKVEVSVSTSVQKFDPNRLGGPGAAGRERDRAREADYRNLIRMMIDRLGQELTRREAEVLASAPTTTA
;
A
#
# COMPACT_ATOMS: atom_id res chain seq x y z
N MET A 1 29.46 -12.32 9.29
CA MET A 1 28.31 -11.55 8.78
C MET A 1 28.51 -11.38 7.28
N SER A 2 27.68 -12.00 6.45
CA SER A 2 27.68 -11.79 5.00
C SER A 2 27.34 -10.33 4.74
N LYS A 3 28.23 -9.61 4.05
CA LYS A 3 27.93 -8.24 3.60
C LYS A 3 26.78 -8.33 2.59
N LEU A 4 25.68 -7.66 2.89
CA LEU A 4 24.59 -7.48 1.94
C LEU A 4 25.08 -6.60 0.80
N ASN A 5 25.20 -7.17 -0.39
CA ASN A 5 25.58 -6.42 -1.58
C ASN A 5 24.36 -5.70 -2.15
N TYR A 6 24.53 -4.41 -2.40
CA TYR A 6 23.56 -3.53 -3.03
C TYR A 6 24.19 -2.92 -4.29
N PRO A 7 23.42 -2.61 -5.35
CA PRO A 7 21.97 -2.81 -5.48
C PRO A 7 21.59 -4.29 -5.56
N ARG A 8 20.38 -4.61 -5.08
CA ARG A 8 19.87 -5.98 -5.03
C ARG A 8 18.49 -6.09 -5.65
N ALA A 9 18.41 -6.84 -6.74
CA ALA A 9 17.14 -7.28 -7.30
C ALA A 9 16.55 -8.45 -6.47
N PRO A 10 15.22 -8.61 -6.45
CA PRO A 10 14.60 -9.83 -5.93
C PRO A 10 15.12 -11.05 -6.67
N SER A 11 15.55 -12.09 -5.95
CA SER A 11 15.85 -13.38 -6.57
C SER A 11 14.58 -13.98 -7.17
N ASP A 12 14.72 -14.84 -8.18
CA ASP A 12 13.55 -15.45 -8.87
C ASP A 12 12.65 -16.21 -7.89
N THR A 13 13.25 -16.97 -6.97
CA THR A 13 12.52 -17.66 -5.90
C THR A 13 11.74 -16.69 -5.01
N ALA A 14 12.34 -15.56 -4.62
CA ALA A 14 11.68 -14.57 -3.77
C ALA A 14 10.54 -13.85 -4.52
N ARG A 15 10.74 -13.57 -5.81
CA ARG A 15 9.72 -13.03 -6.72
C ARG A 15 8.54 -13.98 -6.85
N GLU A 16 8.77 -15.27 -7.06
CA GLU A 16 7.72 -16.28 -7.14
C GLU A 16 6.91 -16.38 -5.85
N LEU A 17 7.59 -16.42 -4.69
CA LEU A 17 6.92 -16.43 -3.38
C LEU A 17 6.04 -15.21 -3.19
N ALA A 18 6.58 -14.01 -3.41
CA ALA A 18 5.84 -12.77 -3.29
C ALA A 18 4.64 -12.72 -4.24
N THR A 19 4.79 -13.21 -5.47
CA THR A 19 3.71 -13.32 -6.45
C THR A 19 2.61 -14.25 -5.97
N LYS A 20 2.97 -15.42 -5.40
CA LYS A 20 2.01 -16.38 -4.81
C LYS A 20 1.28 -15.82 -3.59
N ILE A 21 1.96 -15.02 -2.76
CA ILE A 21 1.37 -14.35 -1.58
C ILE A 21 0.39 -13.26 -2.00
N LEU A 22 0.76 -12.43 -2.97
CA LEU A 22 -0.07 -11.29 -3.39
C LEU A 22 -1.21 -11.69 -4.33
N ARG A 23 -1.03 -12.71 -5.16
CA ARG A 23 -2.03 -13.17 -6.14
C ARG A 23 -2.57 -12.03 -7.03
N GLY A 24 -1.67 -11.19 -7.53
CA GLY A 24 -2.02 -10.04 -8.37
C GLY A 24 -2.67 -8.86 -7.64
N ARG A 25 -2.68 -8.86 -6.30
CA ARG A 25 -2.96 -7.65 -5.52
C ARG A 25 -1.81 -6.66 -5.69
N PHE A 26 -2.18 -5.39 -5.81
CA PHE A 26 -1.26 -4.24 -5.89
C PHE A 26 -1.18 -3.48 -4.55
N ILE A 27 -1.60 -4.14 -3.47
CA ILE A 27 -1.54 -3.64 -2.10
C ILE A 27 -1.04 -4.77 -1.23
N SER A 28 0.10 -4.53 -0.58
CA SER A 28 0.68 -5.34 0.49
C SER A 28 0.29 -4.81 1.86
N ASP A 29 0.30 -5.68 2.86
CA ASP A 29 0.19 -5.31 4.26
C ASP A 29 1.22 -6.06 5.13
N HIS A 30 1.19 -5.81 6.44
CA HIS A 30 2.08 -6.49 7.39
C HIS A 30 1.91 -8.01 7.42
N ARG A 31 0.74 -8.54 7.06
CA ARG A 31 0.50 -9.99 7.02
C ARG A 31 1.19 -10.60 5.81
N ASP A 32 1.16 -9.92 4.68
CA ASP A 32 1.89 -10.35 3.47
C ASP A 32 3.41 -10.31 3.71
N TYR A 33 3.90 -9.30 4.41
CA TYR A 33 5.29 -9.24 4.87
C TYR A 33 5.66 -10.43 5.77
N ASN A 34 4.86 -10.71 6.80
CA ASN A 34 5.11 -11.84 7.70
C ASN A 34 5.05 -13.19 6.99
N ARG A 35 4.14 -13.35 6.01
CA ARG A 35 4.07 -14.54 5.15
C ARG A 35 5.32 -14.70 4.31
N MET A 36 5.88 -13.61 3.79
CA MET A 36 7.13 -13.63 3.02
C MET A 36 8.29 -14.12 3.89
N LEU A 37 8.42 -13.58 5.11
CA LEU A 37 9.45 -14.03 6.06
C LEU A 37 9.29 -15.51 6.42
N ALA A 38 8.05 -15.96 6.67
CA ALA A 38 7.77 -17.35 6.97
C ALA A 38 8.15 -18.27 5.81
N ALA A 39 7.76 -17.93 4.58
CA ALA A 39 8.05 -18.73 3.39
C ALA A 39 9.56 -18.82 3.08
N VAL A 40 10.30 -17.72 3.24
CA VAL A 40 11.77 -17.71 3.09
C VAL A 40 12.42 -18.65 4.11
N ARG A 41 11.97 -18.58 5.37
CA ARG A 41 12.46 -19.47 6.44
C ARG A 41 12.12 -20.94 6.19
N GLU A 42 10.91 -21.24 5.74
CA GLU A 42 10.47 -22.61 5.43
C GLU A 42 11.31 -23.26 4.32
N LEU A 43 11.83 -22.46 3.39
CA LEU A 43 12.74 -22.91 2.33
C LEU A 43 14.22 -22.95 2.75
N GLY A 44 14.53 -22.65 4.02
CA GLY A 44 15.90 -22.59 4.51
C GLY A 44 16.73 -21.45 3.90
N LEU A 45 16.07 -20.45 3.31
CA LEU A 45 16.74 -19.31 2.68
C LEU A 45 17.11 -18.25 3.72
N PRO A 46 18.22 -17.51 3.54
CA PRO A 46 18.55 -16.36 4.37
C PRO A 46 17.45 -15.30 4.33
N ILE A 47 17.14 -14.68 5.48
CA ILE A 47 16.04 -13.71 5.63
C ILE A 47 16.18 -12.52 4.67
N GLU A 48 17.41 -12.20 4.30
CA GLU A 48 17.72 -11.13 3.39
C GLU A 48 17.06 -11.35 2.02
N HIS A 49 16.76 -12.59 1.59
CA HIS A 49 15.99 -12.86 0.36
C HIS A 49 14.58 -12.25 0.38
N ALA A 50 14.04 -11.90 1.54
CA ALA A 50 12.76 -11.19 1.64
C ALA A 50 12.86 -9.70 1.28
N PHE A 51 14.05 -9.17 1.00
CA PHE A 51 14.30 -7.74 0.74
C PHE A 51 15.07 -7.49 -0.56
N CYS A 52 14.81 -6.32 -1.15
CA CYS A 52 15.47 -5.81 -2.36
C CYS A 52 15.58 -4.28 -2.30
N GLY A 53 16.46 -3.68 -3.09
CA GLY A 53 16.61 -2.23 -3.16
C GLY A 53 17.97 -1.77 -3.65
N GLU A 54 18.14 -0.46 -3.83
CA GLU A 54 19.40 0.16 -4.28
C GLU A 54 20.46 0.28 -3.19
N SER A 55 20.02 0.39 -1.93
CA SER A 55 20.86 0.52 -0.74
C SER A 55 20.12 -0.06 0.47
N SER A 56 20.81 -0.19 1.61
CA SER A 56 20.18 -0.62 2.87
C SER A 56 19.09 0.33 3.34
N GLU A 57 19.27 1.64 3.17
CA GLU A 57 18.30 2.67 3.51
C GLU A 57 17.04 2.61 2.62
N ARG A 58 17.22 2.26 1.33
CA ARG A 58 16.14 2.13 0.35
C ARG A 58 15.63 0.70 0.20
N ALA A 59 16.02 -0.20 1.09
CA ALA A 59 15.60 -1.59 1.02
C ALA A 59 14.12 -1.71 1.38
N ILE A 60 13.37 -2.37 0.52
CA ILE A 60 11.95 -2.70 0.74
C ILE A 60 11.77 -4.21 0.74
N SER A 61 10.65 -4.66 1.29
CA SER A 61 10.27 -6.06 1.17
C SER A 61 9.96 -6.42 -0.28
N VAL A 62 10.29 -7.64 -0.70
CA VAL A 62 10.01 -8.11 -2.05
C VAL A 62 8.50 -8.11 -2.34
N VAL A 63 7.66 -8.38 -1.34
CA VAL A 63 6.19 -8.25 -1.50
C VAL A 63 5.78 -6.81 -1.83
N GLU A 64 6.38 -5.79 -1.20
CA GLU A 64 6.09 -4.39 -1.56
C GLU A 64 6.54 -4.09 -3.00
N ALA A 65 7.71 -4.57 -3.41
CA ALA A 65 8.20 -4.40 -4.78
C ALA A 65 7.28 -5.05 -5.82
N ILE A 66 6.77 -6.25 -5.55
CA ILE A 66 5.84 -6.94 -6.44
C ILE A 66 4.45 -6.28 -6.44
N ALA A 67 3.99 -5.76 -5.30
CA ALA A 67 2.75 -4.99 -5.23
C ALA A 67 2.84 -3.73 -6.12
N GLU A 68 3.98 -3.05 -6.13
CA GLU A 68 4.25 -1.90 -6.99
C GLU A 68 4.26 -2.29 -8.49
N VAL A 69 4.88 -3.41 -8.85
CA VAL A 69 4.83 -3.93 -10.23
C VAL A 69 3.39 -4.26 -10.65
N ASN A 70 2.61 -4.89 -9.76
CA ASN A 70 1.19 -5.17 -9.99
C ASN A 70 0.37 -3.88 -10.13
N LEU A 71 0.72 -2.82 -9.39
CA LEU A 71 0.06 -1.52 -9.49
C LEU A 71 0.26 -0.92 -10.87
N ARG A 72 1.51 -0.88 -11.34
CA ARG A 72 1.88 -0.32 -12.65
C ARG A 72 1.30 -1.09 -13.82
N SER A 73 1.08 -2.40 -13.67
CA SER A 73 0.50 -3.26 -14.70
C SER A 73 -1.03 -3.41 -14.60
N ALA A 74 -1.65 -2.97 -13.50
CA ALA A 74 -3.08 -3.14 -13.30
C ALA A 74 -3.89 -2.37 -14.38
N PRO A 75 -5.01 -2.93 -14.87
CA PRO A 75 -5.91 -2.21 -15.77
C PRO A 75 -6.44 -0.92 -15.14
N ARG A 76 -6.50 0.17 -15.91
CA ARG A 76 -6.96 1.49 -15.45
C ARG A 76 -8.31 1.41 -14.73
N GLU A 77 -9.27 0.70 -15.31
CA GLU A 77 -10.61 0.51 -14.75
C GLU A 77 -10.57 -0.14 -13.35
N LYS A 78 -9.65 -1.09 -13.12
CA LYS A 78 -9.49 -1.75 -11.82
C LYS A 78 -9.01 -0.75 -10.75
N LEU A 79 -8.14 0.17 -11.13
CA LEU A 79 -7.64 1.23 -10.25
C LEU A 79 -8.73 2.24 -9.91
N GLU A 80 -9.49 2.70 -10.92
CA GLU A 80 -10.61 3.64 -10.75
C GLU A 80 -11.71 3.05 -9.86
N ARG A 81 -12.14 1.81 -10.11
CA ARG A 81 -13.12 1.10 -9.26
C ARG A 81 -12.64 1.00 -7.81
N LYS A 82 -11.35 0.71 -7.60
CA LYS A 82 -10.77 0.61 -6.26
C LYS A 82 -10.75 1.97 -5.57
N LEU A 83 -10.35 3.02 -6.29
CA LEU A 83 -10.29 4.39 -5.78
C LEU A 83 -11.69 4.90 -5.37
N THR A 84 -12.72 4.67 -6.19
CA THR A 84 -14.12 4.97 -5.82
C THR A 84 -14.55 4.23 -4.56
N THR A 85 -14.20 2.94 -4.46
CA THR A 85 -14.51 2.13 -3.27
C THR A 85 -13.85 2.69 -2.00
N LEU A 86 -12.58 3.09 -2.09
CA LEU A 86 -11.83 3.64 -0.95
C LEU A 86 -12.37 5.02 -0.54
N ARG A 87 -12.68 5.90 -1.51
CA ARG A 87 -13.30 7.20 -1.24
C ARG A 87 -14.63 7.05 -0.51
N ARG A 88 -15.50 6.15 -0.98
CA ARG A 88 -16.78 5.84 -0.33
C ARG A 88 -16.58 5.34 1.11
N LYS A 89 -15.56 4.52 1.37
CA LYS A 89 -15.26 4.05 2.75
C LYS A 89 -14.88 5.19 3.68
N VAL A 90 -14.06 6.15 3.21
CA VAL A 90 -13.69 7.33 4.00
C VAL A 90 -14.93 8.17 4.30
N GLU A 91 -15.76 8.43 3.29
CA GLU A 91 -16.99 9.21 3.43
C GLU A 91 -17.96 8.59 4.46
N VAL A 92 -18.23 7.29 4.34
CA VAL A 92 -19.08 6.55 5.29
C VAL A 92 -18.50 6.60 6.70
N SER A 93 -17.18 6.43 6.85
CA SER A 93 -16.51 6.51 8.15
C SER A 93 -16.65 7.89 8.77
N VAL A 94 -16.40 8.96 8.01
CA VAL A 94 -16.54 10.35 8.50
C VAL A 94 -17.99 10.64 8.89
N SER A 95 -18.95 10.28 8.03
CA SER A 95 -20.38 10.45 8.32
C SER A 95 -20.79 9.74 9.61
N THR A 96 -20.30 8.52 9.82
CA THR A 96 -20.53 7.76 11.06
C THR A 96 -19.94 8.47 12.28
N SER A 97 -18.71 9.00 12.19
CA SER A 97 -18.10 9.75 13.30
C SER A 97 -18.88 11.04 13.61
N VAL A 98 -19.40 11.74 12.58
CA VAL A 98 -20.22 12.95 12.76
C VAL A 98 -21.56 12.62 13.42
N GLN A 99 -22.23 11.54 13.01
CA GLN A 99 -23.50 11.11 13.61
C GLN A 99 -23.37 10.71 15.09
N LYS A 100 -22.19 10.19 15.48
CA LYS A 100 -21.90 9.81 16.87
C LYS A 100 -21.43 10.97 17.74
N PHE A 101 -21.15 12.13 17.16
CA PHE A 101 -20.62 13.26 17.91
C PHE A 101 -21.71 13.87 18.79
N ASP A 102 -21.41 13.98 20.09
CA ASP A 102 -22.29 14.61 21.08
C ASP A 102 -21.48 15.65 21.89
N PRO A 103 -21.77 16.96 21.73
CA PRO A 103 -21.03 18.02 22.41
C PRO A 103 -21.21 17.99 23.93
N ASN A 104 -22.28 17.39 24.45
CA ASN A 104 -22.50 17.28 25.91
C ASN A 104 -21.62 16.18 26.55
N ARG A 105 -20.93 15.37 25.75
CA ARG A 105 -20.12 14.23 26.20
C ARG A 105 -18.62 14.41 25.94
N LEU A 106 -18.16 15.65 25.80
CA LEU A 106 -16.74 15.97 25.59
C LEU A 106 -15.87 15.71 26.83
N GLY A 107 -16.45 15.68 28.03
CA GLY A 107 -15.74 15.46 29.29
C GLY A 107 -16.27 14.28 30.12
N GLY A 108 -15.72 14.14 31.33
CA GLY A 108 -16.20 13.20 32.34
C GLY A 108 -15.82 11.72 32.12
N PRO A 109 -16.44 10.80 32.88
CA PRO A 109 -16.15 9.38 32.80
C PRO A 109 -16.22 8.83 31.36
N GLY A 110 -15.18 8.10 30.97
CA GLY A 110 -15.07 7.51 29.64
C GLY A 110 -14.65 8.45 28.51
N ALA A 111 -14.37 9.74 28.77
CA ALA A 111 -13.88 10.68 27.74
C ALA A 111 -12.58 10.20 27.09
N ALA A 112 -11.62 9.71 27.89
CA ALA A 112 -10.37 9.15 27.39
C ALA A 112 -10.55 7.88 26.53
N GLY A 113 -11.62 7.11 26.74
CA GLY A 113 -11.97 5.99 25.87
C GLY A 113 -12.46 6.47 24.50
N ARG A 114 -13.41 7.41 24.52
CA ARG A 114 -13.95 8.03 23.30
C ARG A 114 -12.87 8.73 22.47
N GLU A 115 -11.92 9.40 23.11
CA GLU A 115 -10.78 10.01 22.42
C GLU A 115 -9.89 8.97 21.74
N ARG A 116 -9.55 7.87 22.43
CA ARG A 116 -8.78 6.77 21.85
C ARG A 116 -9.47 6.14 20.64
N ASP A 117 -10.78 5.94 20.71
CA ASP A 117 -11.53 5.38 19.59
C ASP A 117 -11.60 6.37 18.41
N ARG A 118 -11.78 7.67 18.66
CA ARG A 118 -11.70 8.71 17.62
C ARG A 118 -10.32 8.75 16.96
N ALA A 119 -9.24 8.60 17.74
CA ALA A 119 -7.88 8.54 17.22
C ALA A 119 -7.67 7.31 16.31
N ARG A 120 -8.10 6.12 16.76
CA ARG A 120 -8.03 4.89 15.94
C ARG A 120 -8.82 5.01 14.64
N GLU A 121 -10.03 5.58 14.69
CA GLU A 121 -10.84 5.84 13.50
C GLU A 121 -10.14 6.82 12.55
N ALA A 122 -9.47 7.85 13.09
CA ALA A 122 -8.68 8.80 12.30
C ALA A 122 -7.48 8.14 11.63
N ASP A 123 -6.72 7.31 12.36
CA ASP A 123 -5.58 6.57 11.82
C ASP A 123 -6.00 5.64 10.69
N TYR A 124 -7.12 4.92 10.87
CA TYR A 124 -7.69 4.08 9.82
C TYR A 124 -8.04 4.88 8.56
N ARG A 125 -8.66 6.06 8.71
CA ARG A 125 -8.94 6.95 7.56
C ARG A 125 -7.66 7.45 6.90
N ASN A 126 -6.64 7.78 7.67
CA ASN A 126 -5.35 8.23 7.13
C ASN A 126 -4.68 7.14 6.28
N LEU A 127 -4.70 5.89 6.74
CA LEU A 127 -4.20 4.76 5.95
C LEU A 127 -4.95 4.59 4.62
N ILE A 128 -6.28 4.74 4.64
CA ILE A 128 -7.07 4.68 3.40
C ILE A 128 -6.75 5.87 2.48
N ARG A 129 -6.59 7.07 3.03
CA ARG A 129 -6.22 8.27 2.24
C ARG A 129 -4.87 8.11 1.56
N MET A 130 -3.85 7.63 2.27
CA MET A 130 -2.55 7.33 1.67
C MET A 130 -2.67 6.34 0.49
N MET A 131 -3.56 5.35 0.60
CA MET A 131 -3.83 4.43 -0.49
C MET A 131 -4.56 5.11 -1.67
N ILE A 132 -5.53 5.99 -1.40
CA ILE A 132 -6.20 6.79 -2.43
C ILE A 132 -5.18 7.65 -3.18
N ASP A 133 -4.28 8.31 -2.45
CA ASP A 133 -3.27 9.21 -3.02
C ASP A 133 -2.29 8.42 -3.90
N ARG A 134 -1.82 7.26 -3.44
CA ARG A 134 -0.96 6.37 -4.23
C ARG A 134 -1.64 5.93 -5.54
N LEU A 135 -2.91 5.52 -5.49
CA LEU A 135 -3.66 5.13 -6.68
C LEU A 135 -3.93 6.32 -7.62
N GLY A 136 -4.20 7.51 -7.06
CA GLY A 136 -4.40 8.73 -7.81
C GLY A 136 -3.14 9.16 -8.56
N GLN A 137 -1.98 9.14 -7.88
CA GLN A 137 -0.68 9.44 -8.49
C GLN A 137 -0.36 8.51 -9.66
N GLU A 138 -0.63 7.22 -9.52
CA GLU A 138 -0.43 6.27 -10.61
C GLU A 138 -1.32 6.55 -11.83
N LEU A 139 -2.59 6.94 -11.61
CA LEU A 139 -3.48 7.33 -12.72
C LEU A 139 -3.00 8.63 -13.39
N THR A 140 -2.61 9.63 -12.62
CA THR A 140 -2.05 10.89 -13.13
C THR A 140 -0.76 10.66 -13.92
N ARG A 141 0.12 9.76 -13.45
CA ARG A 141 1.33 9.37 -14.18
C ARG A 141 0.98 8.81 -15.56
N ARG A 142 0.02 7.89 -15.64
CA ARG A 142 -0.41 7.30 -16.92
C ARG A 142 -1.04 8.32 -17.86
N GLU A 143 -1.82 9.26 -17.33
CA GLU A 143 -2.37 10.36 -18.13
C GLU A 143 -1.28 11.24 -18.72
N ALA A 144 -0.27 11.59 -17.91
CA ALA A 144 0.89 12.34 -18.38
C ALA A 144 1.68 11.57 -19.46
N GLU A 145 1.83 10.25 -19.33
CA GLU A 145 2.49 9.41 -20.34
C GLU A 145 1.71 9.35 -21.66
N VAL A 146 0.38 9.26 -21.60
CA VAL A 146 -0.48 9.31 -22.79
C VAL A 146 -0.41 10.69 -23.46
N LEU A 147 -0.43 11.77 -22.68
CA LEU A 147 -0.30 13.14 -23.20
C LEU A 147 1.07 13.39 -23.84
N ALA A 148 2.15 12.89 -23.23
CA ALA A 148 3.51 13.03 -23.75
C ALA A 148 3.79 12.18 -25.00
N SER A 149 3.03 11.10 -25.19
CA SER A 149 3.14 10.22 -26.36
C SER A 149 2.18 10.58 -27.50
N ALA A 150 1.33 11.59 -27.31
CA ALA A 150 0.48 12.11 -28.38
C ALA A 150 1.35 12.81 -29.44
N PRO A 151 1.23 12.46 -30.73
CA PRO A 151 2.03 13.06 -31.78
C PRO A 151 1.71 14.55 -31.87
N THR A 152 2.75 15.38 -31.71
CA THR A 152 2.71 16.81 -32.00
C THR A 152 2.34 16.98 -33.47
N THR A 153 1.05 17.14 -33.75
CA THR A 153 0.56 17.52 -35.08
C THR A 153 0.86 19.00 -35.22
N THR A 154 2.11 19.28 -35.57
CA THR A 154 2.55 20.62 -35.96
C THR A 154 2.00 20.89 -37.34
N ALA A 155 1.13 21.90 -37.42
CA ALA A 155 0.53 22.42 -38.65
C ALA A 155 1.56 23.07 -39.57
#